data_AF-A0A6J4LX13-F1
#
_entry.id   AF-A0A6J4LX13-F1
#
_cell.length_a   1.000
_cell.length_b   1.000
_cell.length_c   1.000
_cell.angle_alpha   90.00
_cell.angle_beta   90.00
_cell.angle_gamma   90.00
#
_symmetry.space_group_name_H-M   'P 1'
#
loop_
_entity.id
_entity.type
_entity.pdbx_description
1 polymer ?
#
loop_
_entity_poly.entity_id
_entity_poly.type
_entity_poly.pdbx_seq_one_letter_code
_entity_poly.pdbx_strand_id
1 'polypeptide(L)' 'MTVDGDGPLVVREKTHTAGPMTLGQALYEMELVGHDFFLFVDQDTSRPSVVYRRKGYDYGVITLEAG' A
#
# COMPACT_ATOMS: atom_id res chain seq x y z
N MET A 1 -28.95 -2.10 12.50
CA MET A 1 -28.22 -0.87 12.17
C MET A 1 -28.25 -0.73 10.66
N THR A 2 -29.27 -0.05 10.14
CA THR A 2 -29.46 0.20 8.71
C THR A 2 -28.48 1.29 8.28
N VAL A 3 -27.73 1.03 7.21
CA VAL A 3 -26.83 2.02 6.61
C VAL A 3 -27.67 2.82 5.62
N ASP A 4 -28.19 3.96 6.07
CA ASP A 4 -28.88 4.93 5.22
C ASP A 4 -27.82 5.79 4.51
N GLY A 5 -27.55 5.47 3.24
CA GLY A 5 -26.62 6.19 2.37
C GLY A 5 -26.91 5.86 0.91
N ASP A 6 -27.90 6.53 0.33
CA ASP A 6 -28.35 6.36 -1.06
C ASP A 6 -27.44 7.15 -2.01
N GLY A 7 -26.31 6.55 -2.37
CA GLY A 7 -25.42 7.04 -3.42
C GLY A 7 -24.59 5.88 -3.97
N PRO A 8 -24.27 5.86 -5.28
CA PRO A 8 -23.49 4.77 -5.85
C PRO A 8 -22.15 4.67 -5.14
N LEU A 9 -21.73 3.46 -4.77
CA LEU A 9 -20.41 3.19 -4.22
C LEU A 9 -19.34 3.63 -5.25
N VAL A 10 -18.76 4.83 -5.07
CA VAL A 10 -17.70 5.32 -5.97
C VAL A 10 -16.38 4.75 -5.49
N VAL A 11 -15.89 3.71 -6.18
CA VAL A 11 -14.54 3.19 -5.99
C VAL A 11 -13.57 4.12 -6.73
N ARG A 12 -12.61 4.69 -6.00
CA ARG A 12 -11.53 5.48 -6.62
C ARG A 12 -10.36 4.55 -6.91
N GLU A 13 -10.02 4.42 -8.19
CA GLU A 13 -8.85 3.67 -8.63
C GLU A 13 -7.67 4.61 -8.80
N LYS A 14 -6.49 4.19 -8.35
CA LYS A 14 -5.23 4.90 -8.54
C LYS A 14 -4.18 3.91 -9.00
N THR A 15 -3.79 4.01 -10.26
CA THR A 15 -2.68 3.22 -10.81
C THR A 15 -1.37 3.93 -10.54
N HIS A 16 -0.45 3.23 -9.90
CA HIS A 16 0.91 3.71 -9.63
C HIS A 16 1.91 2.92 -10.48
N THR A 17 2.59 3.60 -11.39
CA THR A 17 3.75 3.03 -12.07
C THR A 17 4.94 3.10 -11.12
N ALA A 18 5.31 1.97 -10.53
CA ALA A 18 6.46 1.85 -9.63
C ALA A 18 7.45 0.84 -10.19
N GLY A 19 8.73 1.21 -10.22
CA GLY A 19 9.81 0.27 -10.49
C GLY A 19 10.08 -0.65 -9.29
N PRO A 20 10.85 -1.73 -9.46
CA PRO A 20 11.33 -2.54 -8.35
C PRO A 20 12.12 -1.66 -7.37
N MET A 21 11.80 -1.74 -6.08
CA MET A 21 12.45 -0.96 -5.03
C MET A 21 12.60 -1.78 -3.74
N THR A 22 13.52 -1.36 -2.90
CA THR A 22 13.72 -1.94 -1.57
C THR A 22 12.64 -1.46 -0.58
N LEU A 23 12.42 -2.22 0.50
CA LEU A 23 11.51 -1.82 1.57
C LEU A 23 11.83 -0.43 2.15
N GLY A 24 13.12 -0.09 2.28
CA GLY A 24 13.55 1.22 2.79
C GLY A 24 13.14 2.37 1.86
N GLN A 25 13.26 2.17 0.54
CA GLN A 25 12.80 3.16 -0.45
C GLN A 25 11.27 3.29 -0.41
N ALA A 26 10.55 2.18 -0.30
CA ALA A 26 9.09 2.19 -0.19
C ALA A 26 8.61 2.95 1.07
N LEU A 27 9.30 2.78 2.21
CA LEU A 27 9.03 3.55 3.44
C LEU A 27 9.29 5.05 3.24
N TYR A 28 10.41 5.41 2.61
CA TYR A 28 10.74 6.81 2.34
C TYR A 28 9.68 7.50 1.47
N GLU A 29 9.25 6.85 0.39
CA GLU A 29 8.19 7.35 -0.48
C GLU A 29 6.84 7.42 0.25
N MET A 30 6.51 6.42 1.07
CA MET A 30 5.29 6.42 1.89
C MET A 30 5.25 7.63 2.84
N GLU A 31 6.37 7.94 3.50
CA GLU A 31 6.49 9.09 4.39
C GLU A 31 6.42 10.43 3.63
N LEU A 32 7.04 10.51 2.44
CA LEU A 32 7.06 11.71 1.61
C LEU A 32 5.66 12.06 1.07
N VAL A 33 4.89 11.07 0.64
CA VAL A 33 3.49 11.28 0.20
C VAL A 33 2.53 11.40 1.41
N GLY A 34 2.97 10.98 2.60
CA GLY A 34 2.16 11.03 3.82
C GLY A 34 1.00 10.05 3.82
N HIS A 35 1.16 8.90 3.16
CA HIS A 35 0.14 7.85 3.10
C HIS A 35 0.31 6.83 4.25
N ASP A 36 -0.79 6.22 4.67
CA ASP A 36 -0.76 5.14 5.67
C ASP A 36 -0.28 3.81 5.10
N PHE A 37 -0.26 3.68 3.77
CA PHE A 37 0.24 2.52 3.05
C PHE A 37 0.87 2.91 1.71
N PHE A 38 1.78 2.07 1.21
CA PHE A 38 2.44 2.28 -0.07
C PHE A 38 2.65 0.94 -0.80
N LEU A 39 2.16 0.84 -2.03
CA LEU A 39 2.34 -0.33 -2.89
C LEU A 39 3.64 -0.20 -3.69
N PHE A 40 4.40 -1.29 -3.76
CA PHE A 40 5.65 -1.36 -4.49
C PHE A 40 5.90 -2.78 -5.01
N VAL A 41 6.87 -2.93 -5.92
CA VAL A 41 7.42 -4.23 -6.29
C VAL A 41 8.73 -4.39 -5.55
N ASP A 42 8.84 -5.44 -4.73
CA ASP A 42 10.04 -5.70 -3.96
C ASP A 42 11.20 -6.09 -4.89
N GLN A 43 12.34 -5.42 -4.75
CA GLN A 43 13.48 -5.59 -5.65
C GLN A 43 14.13 -6.99 -5.54
N ASP A 44 14.14 -7.59 -4.35
CA ASP A 44 14.82 -8.86 -4.10
C ASP A 44 13.98 -10.05 -4.55
N THR A 45 12.67 -9.97 -4.34
CA THR A 45 11.73 -11.06 -4.63
C THR A 45 10.96 -10.86 -5.93
N SER A 46 11.01 -9.66 -6.52
CA SER A 46 10.16 -9.24 -7.65
C SER A 46 8.66 -9.42 -7.39
N ARG A 47 8.24 -9.42 -6.13
CA ARG A 47 6.85 -9.64 -5.71
C ARG A 47 6.15 -8.31 -5.42
N PRO A 48 4.88 -8.14 -5.81
CA PRO A 48 4.08 -7.01 -5.37
C PRO A 48 3.92 -7.05 -3.84
N SER A 49 4.24 -5.94 -3.19
CA SER A 49 4.20 -5.79 -1.74
C SER A 49 3.58 -4.45 -1.36
N VAL A 50 3.05 -4.38 -0.14
CA VAL A 50 2.54 -3.15 0.46
C VAL A 50 3.16 -2.97 1.83
N VAL A 51 3.76 -1.80 2.07
CA VAL A 51 4.17 -1.37 3.41
C VAL A 51 3.07 -0.50 4.01
N TYR A 52 2.80 -0.63 5.30
CA TYR A 52 1.76 0.13 5.98
C TYR A 52 2.10 0.45 7.43
N ARG A 53 1.48 1.50 7.97
CA ARG A 53 1.63 1.92 9.36
C ARG A 53 0.68 1.12 10.28
N ARG A 54 1.21 0.59 11.37
CA ARG A 54 0.44 -0.10 12.43
C ARG A 54 0.07 0.88 13.55
N LYS A 55 -0.98 0.55 14.29
CA LYS A 55 -1.29 1.25 15.54
C LYS A 55 -0.18 0.97 16.54
N GLY A 56 0.55 2.02 16.97
CA GLY A 56 1.67 1.90 17.90
C GLY A 56 3.02 2.41 17.41
N TYR A 57 3.09 3.11 16.26
CA TYR A 57 4.32 3.60 15.60
C TYR A 57 5.18 2.53 14.91
N ASP A 58 4.69 1.30 14.79
CA ASP A 58 5.37 0.24 14.03
C ASP A 58 4.97 0.22 12.56
N TYR A 59 5.82 -0.38 11.72
CA TYR A 59 5.55 -0.63 10.31
C TYR A 59 5.32 -2.13 10.06
N GLY A 60 4.49 -2.46 9.07
CA GLY A 60 4.22 -3.82 8.62
C GLY A 60 4.33 -3.93 7.09
N VAL A 61 4.56 -5.16 6.60
CA VAL A 61 4.63 -5.46 5.17
C VAL A 61 3.71 -6.64 4.87
N ILE A 62 2.94 -6.54 3.78
CA ILE A 62 2.17 -7.64 3.20
C ILE A 62 2.70 -7.87 1.78
N THR A 63 3.01 -9.11 1.44
CA THR A 63 3.55 -9.50 0.13
C THR A 63 2.59 -10.46 -0.55
N LEU A 64 2.36 -10.26 -1.84
CA LEU A 64 1.63 -11.21 -2.67
C LEU A 64 2.58 -12.29 -3.18
N GLU A 65 2.25 -13.53 -2.87
CA GLU A 65 2.86 -14.71 -3.49
C GLU A 65 1.95 -15.19 -4.62
N ALA A 66 2.49 -15.28 -5.83
CA ALA A 66 1.81 -15.94 -6.94
C ALA A 66 1.87 -17.45 -6.70
N GLY A 67 0.71 -18.07 -6.57
CA GLY A 67 0.54 -19.53 -6.48
C GLY A 67 0.51 -20.20 -7.85
#